data_AF-A0A954R8J9-F1
#
_entry.id   AF-A0A954R8J9-F1
#
_cell.length_a   1.000
_cell.length_b   1.000
_cell.length_c   1.000
_cell.angle_alpha   90.00
_cell.angle_beta   90.00
_cell.angle_gamma   90.00
#
_symmetry.space_group_name_H-M   'P 1'
#
loop_
_entity.id
_entity.type
_entity.pdbx_description
1 polymer ?
#
loop_
_entity_poly.entity_id
_entity_poly.type
_entity_poly.pdbx_seq_one_letter_code
_entity_poly.pdbx_strand_id
1 'polypeptide(L)'
;MPSSIDSFPRILGGQDTLVLSAAMEQWEQRYGASHPRDGRLIDLGKRDLPPLLCWMRECYLSGLEIDWRAFYGSGFQWIDLPTYPFAKESHWFGESKSTRLLQFGSEPPDQHPYIGVRLRGPTIKETVFQNRLTPNHPRLLQDHKIYDMVVVPGAFHLAAVLAASREEGGDRIEMSDVMFPEALVLQEDVHRAYQLSFSMKESAESDFQTFRVFSELQGSDRWSLHCEG
;
A
#
# COMPACT_ATOMS: atom_id res chain seq x y z
N MET A 1 -5.35 5.48 31.79
CA MET A 1 -4.06 5.97 32.36
C MET A 1 -2.96 5.57 31.38
N PRO A 2 -2.08 6.46 30.90
CA PRO A 2 -2.03 7.90 31.14
C PRO A 2 -2.32 8.74 29.88
N SER A 3 -3.02 9.84 30.12
CA SER A 3 -3.17 11.02 29.27
C SER A 3 -1.98 11.95 29.49
N SER A 4 -1.21 12.25 28.45
CA SER A 4 -0.32 13.41 28.42
C SER A 4 -0.04 13.76 26.96
N ILE A 5 -0.79 14.72 26.43
CA ILE A 5 -0.41 15.46 25.22
C ILE A 5 -0.40 16.93 25.62
N ASP A 6 0.72 17.54 25.27
CA ASP A 6 1.25 18.83 25.69
C ASP A 6 0.23 19.97 25.81
N SER A 7 0.29 20.64 26.96
CA SER A 7 -0.40 21.90 27.22
C SER A 7 0.38 23.05 26.58
N PHE A 8 -0.18 23.68 25.56
CA PHE A 8 0.33 24.93 25.02
C PHE A 8 -0.04 26.09 25.96
N PRO A 9 0.85 27.09 26.14
CA PRO A 9 0.60 28.21 27.04
C PRO A 9 -0.53 29.10 26.49
N ARG A 10 -1.69 29.03 27.13
CA ARG A 10 -2.76 30.02 27.00
C ARG A 10 -2.39 31.24 27.82
N ILE A 11 -2.56 32.44 27.26
CA ILE A 11 -2.43 33.67 28.04
C ILE A 11 -3.63 33.79 28.98
N LEU A 12 -3.51 33.16 30.15
CA LEU A 12 -4.02 33.65 31.41
C LEU A 12 -2.79 33.91 32.29
N GLY A 13 -2.38 35.18 32.34
CA GLY A 13 -1.45 35.76 33.31
C GLY A 13 -0.35 34.85 33.89
N GLY A 14 0.82 34.83 33.26
CA GLY A 14 2.06 34.44 33.93
C GLY A 14 3.03 33.61 33.07
N GLN A 15 4.23 34.18 32.88
CA GLN A 15 5.52 33.55 32.52
C GLN A 15 6.02 33.55 31.06
N ASP A 16 5.30 34.07 30.07
CA ASP A 16 5.84 34.33 28.71
C ASP A 16 6.22 35.81 28.47
N THR A 17 6.95 36.39 29.43
CA THR A 17 7.25 37.83 29.46
C THR A 17 8.31 38.26 28.44
N LEU A 18 9.17 37.35 27.97
CA LEU A 18 10.30 37.68 27.10
C LEU A 18 9.88 37.96 25.64
N VAL A 19 8.98 37.15 25.06
CA VAL A 19 8.54 37.32 23.66
C VAL A 19 7.63 38.55 23.51
N LEU A 20 6.76 38.78 24.50
CA LEU A 20 5.93 40.00 24.56
C LEU A 20 6.80 41.25 24.61
N SER A 21 7.86 41.27 25.43
CA SER A 21 8.74 42.45 25.55
C SER A 21 9.42 42.85 24.24
N ALA A 22 9.90 41.88 23.44
CA ALA A 22 10.55 42.15 22.15
C ALA A 22 9.58 42.68 21.08
N ALA A 23 8.36 42.13 21.02
CA ALA A 23 7.31 42.62 20.12
C ALA A 23 6.82 44.03 20.53
N MET A 24 6.80 44.32 21.83
CA MET A 24 6.44 45.62 22.40
C MET A 24 7.51 46.69 22.12
N GLU A 25 8.79 46.33 22.20
CA GLU A 25 9.92 47.22 21.94
C GLU A 25 10.01 47.62 20.45
N GLN A 26 9.71 46.67 19.55
CA GLN A 26 9.63 46.93 18.10
C GLN A 26 8.44 47.85 17.73
N TRP A 27 7.32 47.75 18.45
CA TRP A 27 6.16 48.62 18.27
C TRP A 27 6.47 50.08 18.65
N GLU A 28 7.06 50.29 19.83
CA GLU A 28 7.43 51.62 20.33
C GLU A 28 8.46 52.30 19.42
N GLN A 29 9.45 51.56 18.91
CA GLN A 29 10.44 52.09 17.96
C GLN A 29 9.84 52.46 16.60
N ARG A 30 8.84 51.72 16.10
CA ARG A 30 8.33 51.88 14.73
C ARG A 30 7.18 52.87 14.60
N TYR A 31 6.35 53.00 15.64
CA TYR A 31 5.14 53.84 15.60
C TYR A 31 5.15 54.96 16.64
N GLY A 32 6.18 55.05 17.50
CA GLY A 32 6.35 56.13 18.48
C GLY A 32 5.26 56.21 19.55
N ALA A 33 4.43 55.17 19.67
CA ALA A 33 3.29 55.10 20.57
C ALA A 33 3.45 53.93 21.55
N SER A 34 3.12 54.16 22.82
CA SER A 34 3.12 53.11 23.84
C SER A 34 2.17 51.98 23.44
N HIS A 35 2.64 50.74 23.57
CA HIS A 35 1.79 49.55 23.45
C HIS A 35 0.78 49.53 24.62
N PRO A 36 -0.48 49.06 24.44
CA PRO A 36 -1.47 48.93 25.52
C PRO A 36 -0.96 48.02 26.66
N ARG A 37 -0.29 48.62 27.65
CA ARG A 37 0.09 47.98 28.92
C ARG A 37 -1.01 48.04 29.97
N ASP A 38 -1.96 48.95 29.79
CA ASP A 38 -3.12 49.10 30.66
C ASP A 38 -4.36 48.78 29.84
N GLY A 39 -5.32 48.08 30.43
CA GLY A 39 -6.65 47.77 29.87
C GLY A 39 -7.52 48.99 29.56
N ARG A 40 -6.94 50.08 29.05
CA ARG A 40 -7.64 51.15 28.35
C ARG A 40 -8.13 50.58 27.02
N LEU A 41 -9.44 50.41 26.93
CA LEU A 41 -10.16 50.28 25.68
C LEU A 41 -9.62 51.33 24.71
N ILE A 42 -8.99 50.88 23.63
CA ILE A 42 -8.96 51.68 22.41
C ILE A 42 -10.43 51.75 21.97
N ASP A 43 -10.98 52.97 21.95
CA ASP A 43 -12.28 53.21 21.33
C ASP A 43 -12.17 52.82 19.85
N LEU A 44 -12.69 51.64 19.51
CA LEU A 44 -12.73 51.10 18.15
C LEU A 44 -13.77 51.85 17.29
N GLY A 45 -13.76 53.19 17.36
CA GLY A 45 -14.12 54.00 16.22
C GLY A 45 -13.23 53.61 15.05
N LYS A 46 -13.79 53.58 13.84
CA LYS A 46 -13.18 53.07 12.58
C LYS A 46 -11.80 53.67 12.18
N ARG A 47 -11.15 54.49 13.01
CA ARG A 47 -9.91 55.21 12.72
C ARG A 47 -8.63 54.46 13.14
N ASP A 48 -8.68 53.55 14.12
CA ASP A 48 -7.46 52.93 14.69
C ASP A 48 -7.29 51.43 14.41
N LEU A 49 -8.06 50.88 13.46
CA LEU A 49 -7.94 49.47 13.04
C LEU A 49 -6.56 49.10 12.43
N PRO A 50 -5.92 49.92 11.58
CA PRO A 50 -4.69 49.51 10.90
C PRO A 50 -3.50 49.24 11.85
N PRO A 51 -3.21 50.08 12.87
CA PRO A 51 -2.17 49.78 13.84
C PRO A 51 -2.46 48.49 14.62
N LEU A 52 -3.69 48.29 15.10
CA LEU A 52 -4.07 47.09 15.86
C LEU A 52 -3.87 45.80 15.05
N LEU A 53 -4.29 45.79 13.78
CA LEU A 53 -4.12 44.64 12.89
C LEU A 53 -2.63 44.35 12.61
N CYS A 54 -1.79 45.39 12.52
CA CYS A 54 -0.34 45.20 12.38
C CYS A 54 0.27 44.55 13.62
N TRP A 55 -0.12 44.97 14.82
CA TRP A 55 0.34 44.34 16.06
C TRP A 55 -0.14 42.88 16.20
N MET A 56 -1.42 42.62 15.87
CA MET A 56 -1.98 41.27 15.88
C MET A 56 -1.27 40.35 14.89
N ARG A 57 -0.86 40.87 13.71
CA ARG A 57 -0.04 40.14 12.75
C ARG A 57 1.28 39.71 13.39
N GLU A 58 2.01 40.61 14.05
CA GLU A 58 3.29 40.27 14.68
C GLU A 58 3.11 39.22 15.78
N CYS A 59 2.06 39.32 16.58
CA CYS A 59 1.74 38.32 17.60
C CYS A 59 1.46 36.94 16.98
N TYR A 60 0.62 36.90 15.93
CA TYR A 60 0.28 35.66 15.21
C TYR A 60 1.51 35.02 14.56
N LEU A 61 2.36 35.82 13.91
CA LEU A 61 3.61 35.35 13.28
C LEU A 61 4.64 34.88 14.31
N SER A 62 4.59 35.43 15.53
CA SER A 62 5.42 34.99 16.66
C SER A 62 4.89 33.74 17.36
N GLY A 63 3.77 33.16 16.89
CA GLY A 63 3.17 31.95 17.44
C GLY A 63 2.28 32.18 18.68
N LEU A 64 1.93 33.42 19.00
CA LEU A 64 0.99 33.71 20.08
C LEU A 64 -0.44 33.36 19.66
N GLU A 65 -1.17 32.69 20.54
CA GLU A 65 -2.59 32.37 20.33
C GLU A 65 -3.45 33.64 20.49
N ILE A 66 -4.27 33.94 19.48
CA ILE A 66 -5.20 35.07 19.49
C ILE A 66 -6.60 34.55 19.80
N ASP A 67 -7.26 35.11 20.82
CA ASP A 67 -8.67 34.84 21.08
C ASP A 67 -9.56 35.59 20.09
N TRP A 68 -9.82 34.94 18.95
CA TRP A 68 -10.69 35.47 17.90
C TRP A 68 -12.15 35.66 18.37
N ARG A 69 -12.61 34.93 19.40
CA ARG A 69 -13.97 35.11 19.93
C ARG A 69 -14.08 36.41 20.72
N ALA A 70 -13.07 36.75 21.50
CA ALA A 70 -13.01 38.05 22.19
C ALA A 70 -12.95 39.22 21.20
N PHE A 71 -12.27 39.03 20.06
CA PHE A 71 -12.14 40.07 19.02
C PHE A 71 -13.44 40.29 18.22
N TYR A 72 -14.10 39.22 17.77
CA TYR A 72 -15.32 39.32 16.92
C TYR A 72 -16.64 39.31 17.69
N GLY A 73 -16.64 39.01 19.00
CA GLY A 73 -17.84 38.89 19.80
C GLY A 73 -18.78 37.77 19.31
N SER A 74 -20.09 37.92 19.53
CA SER A 74 -21.11 36.91 19.21
C SER A 74 -21.74 37.03 17.81
N GLY A 75 -21.07 37.70 16.87
CA GLY A 75 -21.65 38.10 15.57
C GLY A 75 -21.00 37.52 14.31
N PHE A 76 -20.18 36.46 14.41
CA PHE A 76 -19.50 35.88 13.26
C PHE A 76 -20.24 34.68 12.66
N GLN A 77 -20.00 34.42 11.38
CA GLN A 77 -20.49 33.24 10.66
C GLN A 77 -19.30 32.44 10.12
N TRP A 78 -19.41 31.12 10.17
CA TRP A 78 -18.44 30.24 9.50
C TRP A 78 -18.67 30.30 7.99
N ILE A 79 -17.59 30.41 7.23
CA ILE A 79 -17.60 30.36 5.77
C ILE A 79 -16.74 29.19 5.29
N ASP A 80 -17.12 28.60 4.16
CA ASP A 80 -16.30 27.59 3.51
C ASP A 80 -15.06 28.22 2.91
N LEU A 81 -13.89 27.72 3.30
CA LEU A 81 -12.62 28.12 2.73
C LEU A 81 -12.11 27.03 1.77
N PRO A 82 -11.31 27.40 0.76
CA PRO A 82 -10.60 26.41 -0.05
C PRO A 82 -9.82 25.43 0.83
N THR A 83 -9.82 24.15 0.43
CA THR A 83 -9.06 23.13 1.15
C THR A 83 -7.57 23.47 1.16
N TYR A 84 -6.91 23.19 2.29
CA TYR A 84 -5.47 23.35 2.43
C TYR A 84 -4.73 22.65 1.26
N PRO A 85 -3.80 23.34 0.57
CA PRO A 85 -3.08 22.75 -0.55
C PRO A 85 -1.98 21.82 -0.04
N PHE A 86 -2.33 20.59 0.34
CA PHE A 86 -1.35 19.59 0.74
C PHE A 86 -0.28 19.40 -0.34
N ALA A 87 0.98 19.27 0.08
CA ALA A 87 2.08 18.93 -0.81
C ALA A 87 1.78 17.60 -1.51
N LYS A 88 1.95 17.57 -2.84
CA LYS A 88 1.71 16.37 -3.66
C LYS A 88 2.94 15.46 -3.65
N GLU A 89 3.27 14.94 -2.47
CA GLU A 89 4.35 13.98 -2.30
C GLU A 89 3.79 12.56 -2.35
N SER A 90 4.41 11.73 -3.18
CA SER A 90 4.06 10.32 -3.34
C SER A 90 4.75 9.52 -2.24
N HIS A 91 3.98 9.08 -1.23
CA HIS A 91 4.46 8.18 -0.18
C HIS A 91 3.94 6.75 -0.39
N TRP A 92 3.96 6.29 -1.64
CA TRP A 92 3.67 4.89 -1.96
C TRP A 92 4.92 4.03 -1.78
N PHE A 93 4.74 2.77 -1.40
CA PHE A 93 5.83 1.78 -1.41
C PHE A 93 6.44 1.73 -2.81
N GLY A 94 7.76 1.87 -2.90
CA GLY A 94 8.47 1.90 -4.18
C GLY A 94 8.17 0.67 -5.01
N GLU A 95 7.69 0.90 -6.23
CA GLU A 95 7.63 -0.11 -7.28
C GLU A 95 9.02 -0.72 -7.45
N SER A 96 9.15 -1.99 -7.06
CA SER A 96 10.28 -2.81 -7.45
C SER A 96 10.45 -2.72 -8.98
N LYS A 97 11.69 -2.75 -9.47
CA LYS A 97 12.00 -2.76 -10.91
C LYS A 97 11.29 -3.88 -11.70
N SER A 98 10.63 -4.83 -11.02
CA SER A 98 9.65 -5.76 -11.59
C SER A 98 8.45 -5.09 -12.28
N THR A 99 8.09 -3.85 -11.94
CA THR A 99 6.97 -3.15 -12.60
C THR A 99 7.26 -2.81 -14.06
N ARG A 100 8.54 -2.75 -14.49
CA ARG A 100 8.87 -2.58 -15.91
C ARG A 100 8.68 -3.83 -16.77
N LEU A 101 8.47 -5.00 -16.16
CA LEU A 101 8.02 -6.21 -16.87
C LEU A 101 6.49 -6.27 -17.01
N LEU A 102 5.73 -5.39 -16.34
CA LEU A 102 4.27 -5.29 -16.52
C LEU A 102 3.86 -4.66 -17.86
N GLN A 103 4.81 -4.34 -18.74
CA GLN A 103 4.51 -4.07 -20.14
C GLN A 103 4.17 -5.34 -20.94
N PHE A 104 4.30 -6.52 -20.32
CA PHE A 104 3.68 -7.77 -20.75
C PHE A 104 2.69 -8.26 -19.69
N GLY A 105 1.50 -7.65 -19.71
CA GLY A 105 0.33 -8.09 -18.95
C GLY A 105 0.35 -7.60 -17.51
N SER A 106 -0.38 -6.52 -17.25
CA SER A 106 -1.24 -6.51 -16.07
C SER A 106 -2.02 -7.82 -16.12
N GLU A 107 -1.73 -8.77 -15.22
CA GLU A 107 -2.57 -9.96 -15.11
C GLU A 107 -4.01 -9.46 -14.96
N PRO A 108 -4.95 -9.87 -15.84
CA PRO A 108 -6.34 -9.54 -15.65
C PRO A 108 -6.73 -9.99 -14.23
N PRO A 109 -7.60 -9.23 -13.54
CA PRO A 109 -7.93 -9.44 -12.12
C PRO A 109 -8.49 -10.83 -11.79
N ASP A 110 -8.73 -11.68 -12.80
CA ASP A 110 -9.37 -12.98 -12.72
C ASP A 110 -8.39 -14.17 -12.89
N GLN A 111 -7.07 -13.97 -12.91
CA GLN A 111 -6.13 -15.11 -12.99
C GLN A 111 -5.91 -15.77 -11.63
N HIS A 112 -6.12 -17.08 -11.57
CA HIS A 112 -5.96 -17.84 -10.34
C HIS A 112 -4.47 -17.96 -9.96
N PRO A 113 -4.03 -17.54 -8.75
CA PRO A 113 -2.61 -17.39 -8.41
C PRO A 113 -1.74 -18.64 -8.60
N TYR A 114 -2.36 -19.82 -8.52
CA TYR A 114 -1.67 -21.11 -8.58
C TYR A 114 -1.68 -21.74 -9.98
N ILE A 115 -2.75 -21.55 -10.77
CA ILE A 115 -2.97 -22.26 -12.04
C ILE A 115 -2.96 -21.35 -13.25
N GLY A 116 -2.98 -20.02 -13.05
CA GLY A 116 -2.92 -19.03 -14.11
C GLY A 116 -4.16 -19.07 -15.01
N VAL A 117 -3.96 -19.41 -16.28
CA VAL A 117 -5.01 -19.45 -17.30
C VAL A 117 -5.23 -20.86 -17.83
N ARG A 118 -6.49 -21.20 -18.14
CA ARG A 118 -6.81 -22.43 -18.86
C ARG A 118 -6.50 -22.27 -20.35
N LEU A 119 -5.66 -23.16 -20.88
CA LEU A 119 -5.40 -23.25 -22.31
C LEU A 119 -6.52 -24.03 -23.00
N ARG A 120 -7.09 -23.44 -24.05
CA ARG A 120 -8.11 -24.08 -24.89
C ARG A 120 -7.69 -24.01 -26.35
N GLY A 121 -7.87 -25.10 -27.08
CA GLY A 121 -7.57 -25.15 -28.50
C GLY A 121 -8.21 -26.37 -29.17
N PRO A 122 -8.44 -26.33 -30.49
CA PRO A 122 -9.10 -27.41 -31.22
C PRO A 122 -8.33 -28.74 -31.19
N THR A 123 -7.02 -28.69 -30.93
CA THR A 123 -6.13 -29.86 -30.89
C THR A 123 -5.85 -30.34 -29.46
N ILE A 124 -6.13 -29.51 -28.45
CA ILE A 124 -5.87 -29.84 -27.03
C ILE A 124 -7.08 -30.62 -26.50
N LYS A 125 -6.91 -31.93 -26.31
CA LYS A 125 -7.95 -32.81 -25.77
C LYS A 125 -7.95 -32.88 -24.24
N GLU A 126 -6.82 -32.60 -23.62
CA GLU A 126 -6.63 -32.63 -22.17
C GLU A 126 -7.03 -31.28 -21.55
N THR A 127 -7.35 -31.30 -20.25
CA THR A 127 -7.50 -30.05 -19.51
C THR A 127 -6.11 -29.55 -19.14
N VAL A 128 -5.74 -28.37 -19.63
CA VAL A 128 -4.41 -27.78 -19.45
C VAL A 128 -4.52 -26.38 -18.87
N PHE A 129 -3.75 -26.13 -17.82
CA PHE A 129 -3.57 -24.83 -17.18
C PHE A 129 -2.12 -24.38 -17.31
N GLN A 130 -1.90 -23.09 -17.52
CA GLN A 130 -0.58 -22.49 -17.61
C GLN A 130 -0.48 -21.25 -16.73
N ASN A 131 0.59 -21.21 -15.94
CA ASN A 131 0.97 -20.10 -15.10
C ASN A 131 2.42 -19.69 -15.39
N ARG A 132 2.81 -18.52 -14.91
CA ARG A 132 4.18 -18.02 -14.97
C ARG A 132 4.67 -17.75 -13.57
N LEU A 133 5.65 -18.53 -13.13
CA LEU A 133 6.21 -18.40 -11.79
C LEU A 133 7.50 -17.57 -11.83
N THR A 134 7.67 -16.74 -10.81
CA THR A 134 8.92 -16.06 -10.50
C THR A 134 9.18 -16.22 -9.00
N PRO A 135 10.39 -15.98 -8.51
CA PRO A 135 10.64 -16.00 -7.07
C PRO A 135 9.63 -15.14 -6.30
N ASN A 136 9.21 -14.01 -6.88
CA ASN A 136 8.36 -13.02 -6.22
C ASN A 136 6.86 -13.16 -6.53
N HIS A 137 6.47 -14.07 -7.43
CA HIS A 137 5.09 -14.23 -7.87
C HIS A 137 4.74 -15.71 -8.12
N PRO A 138 3.74 -16.25 -7.40
CA PRO A 138 3.03 -15.65 -6.27
C PRO A 138 3.94 -15.43 -5.05
N ARG A 139 3.65 -14.42 -4.22
CA ARG A 139 4.53 -13.95 -3.14
C ARG A 139 4.99 -15.04 -2.15
N LEU A 140 4.13 -16.02 -1.89
CA LEU A 140 4.41 -17.16 -1.00
C LEU A 140 5.64 -17.98 -1.43
N LEU A 141 6.06 -17.92 -2.70
CA LEU A 141 7.21 -18.67 -3.18
C LEU A 141 8.52 -18.17 -2.60
N GLN A 142 8.65 -16.87 -2.29
CA GLN A 142 9.87 -16.31 -1.69
C GLN A 142 10.20 -16.91 -0.32
N ASP A 143 9.18 -17.39 0.39
CA ASP A 143 9.31 -17.88 1.76
C ASP A 143 9.89 -19.30 1.81
N HIS A 144 9.85 -20.05 0.71
CA HIS A 144 10.36 -21.42 0.65
C HIS A 144 11.71 -21.49 -0.06
N LYS A 145 12.78 -21.41 0.75
CA LYS A 145 14.16 -21.44 0.29
C LYS A 145 14.91 -22.67 0.77
N ILE A 146 15.67 -23.29 -0.13
CA ILE A 146 16.59 -24.39 0.17
C ILE A 146 17.97 -23.98 -0.33
N TYR A 147 18.95 -23.92 0.57
CA TYR A 147 20.30 -23.38 0.27
C TYR A 147 20.24 -21.97 -0.37
N ASP A 148 19.37 -21.11 0.14
CA ASP A 148 19.07 -19.75 -0.34
C ASP A 148 18.52 -19.66 -1.78
N MET A 149 18.23 -20.80 -2.42
CA MET A 149 17.52 -20.85 -3.69
C MET A 149 16.01 -20.94 -3.44
N VAL A 150 15.22 -20.17 -4.18
CA VAL A 150 13.76 -20.28 -4.14
C VAL A 150 13.35 -21.56 -4.86
N VAL A 151 12.80 -22.51 -4.11
CA VAL A 151 12.33 -23.80 -4.63
C VAL A 151 10.82 -23.83 -4.46
N VAL A 152 10.08 -24.17 -5.51
CA VAL A 152 8.63 -24.29 -5.41
C VAL A 152 8.29 -25.44 -4.45
N PRO A 153 7.53 -25.20 -3.37
CA PRO A 153 7.19 -26.25 -2.40
C PRO A 153 6.36 -27.36 -3.05
N GLY A 154 6.53 -28.62 -2.61
CA GLY A 154 5.64 -29.71 -3.05
C GLY A 154 4.16 -29.44 -2.77
N ALA A 155 3.86 -28.76 -1.65
CA ALA A 155 2.51 -28.31 -1.31
C ALA A 155 1.92 -27.31 -2.30
N PHE A 156 2.75 -26.53 -3.00
CA PHE A 156 2.29 -25.61 -4.05
C PHE A 156 1.74 -26.38 -5.25
N HIS A 157 2.42 -27.46 -5.68
CA HIS A 157 1.95 -28.31 -6.76
C HIS A 157 0.59 -28.92 -6.42
N LEU A 158 0.43 -29.44 -5.20
CA LEU A 158 -0.84 -29.98 -4.71
C LEU A 158 -1.94 -28.91 -4.65
N ALA A 159 -1.63 -27.70 -4.19
CA ALA A 159 -2.58 -26.60 -4.17
C ALA A 159 -3.04 -26.21 -5.59
N ALA A 160 -2.13 -26.22 -6.57
CA ALA A 160 -2.46 -25.99 -7.97
C ALA A 160 -3.38 -27.09 -8.53
N VAL A 161 -3.12 -28.36 -8.22
CA VAL A 161 -3.96 -29.48 -8.64
C VAL A 161 -5.38 -29.37 -8.05
N LEU A 162 -5.48 -29.10 -6.75
CA LEU A 162 -6.76 -28.90 -6.07
C LEU A 162 -7.54 -27.71 -6.66
N ALA A 163 -6.86 -26.62 -6.94
CA ALA A 163 -7.47 -25.45 -7.55
C ALA A 163 -8.01 -25.73 -8.95
N ALA A 164 -7.20 -26.36 -9.80
CA ALA A 164 -7.61 -26.72 -11.16
C ALA A 164 -8.78 -27.71 -11.16
N SER A 165 -8.76 -28.69 -10.27
CA SER A 165 -9.85 -29.65 -10.16
C SER A 165 -11.17 -29.00 -9.69
N ARG A 166 -11.10 -27.99 -8.82
CA ARG A 166 -12.28 -27.17 -8.49
C ARG A 166 -12.82 -26.39 -9.68
N GLU A 167 -11.96 -25.85 -10.54
CA GLU A 167 -12.42 -25.20 -11.79
C GLU A 167 -13.11 -26.18 -12.74
N GLU A 168 -12.73 -27.45 -12.72
CA GLU A 168 -13.41 -28.52 -13.47
C GLU A 168 -14.68 -29.05 -12.79
N GLY A 169 -15.06 -28.51 -11.63
CA GLY A 169 -16.27 -28.92 -10.89
C GLY A 169 -16.07 -30.03 -9.87
N GLY A 170 -14.82 -30.37 -9.52
CA GLY A 170 -14.48 -31.32 -8.47
C GLY A 170 -14.68 -30.73 -7.07
N ASP A 171 -15.73 -31.15 -6.37
CA ASP A 171 -16.03 -30.70 -5.00
C ASP A 171 -15.28 -31.50 -3.92
N ARG A 172 -15.01 -32.78 -4.19
CA ARG A 172 -14.27 -33.69 -3.31
C ARG A 172 -13.28 -34.49 -4.13
N ILE A 173 -12.01 -34.33 -3.81
CA ILE A 173 -10.90 -34.93 -4.55
C ILE A 173 -10.06 -35.71 -3.56
N GLU A 174 -9.72 -36.93 -3.93
CA GLU A 174 -8.69 -37.72 -3.29
C GLU A 174 -7.50 -37.79 -4.23
N MET A 175 -6.29 -37.62 -3.70
CA MET A 175 -5.05 -37.77 -4.44
C MET A 175 -4.27 -38.93 -3.83
N SER A 176 -3.95 -39.92 -4.66
CA SER A 176 -3.12 -41.07 -4.29
C SER A 176 -1.86 -41.09 -5.14
N ASP A 177 -0.85 -41.85 -4.70
CA ASP A 177 0.37 -42.14 -5.47
C ASP A 177 1.11 -40.89 -6.02
N VAL A 178 1.08 -39.78 -5.28
CA VAL A 178 1.74 -38.53 -5.68
C VAL A 178 3.26 -38.65 -5.59
N MET A 179 3.93 -38.31 -6.69
CA MET A 179 5.38 -38.33 -6.85
C MET A 179 5.92 -36.94 -7.18
N PHE A 180 7.13 -36.64 -6.70
CA PHE A 180 7.86 -35.40 -6.99
C PHE A 180 9.22 -35.70 -7.63
N PRO A 181 9.28 -35.95 -8.96
CA PRO A 181 10.50 -36.43 -9.61
C PRO A 181 11.65 -35.43 -9.60
N GLU A 182 11.37 -34.13 -9.76
CA GLU A 182 12.38 -33.08 -9.83
C GLU A 182 11.91 -31.80 -9.13
N ALA A 183 12.83 -31.11 -8.44
CA ALA A 183 12.53 -29.83 -7.80
C ALA A 183 12.50 -28.68 -8.81
N LEU A 184 11.49 -27.81 -8.72
CA LEU A 184 11.42 -26.59 -9.53
C LEU A 184 12.13 -25.44 -8.81
N VAL A 185 13.32 -25.09 -9.28
CA VAL A 185 14.12 -23.96 -8.77
C VAL A 185 13.86 -22.71 -9.61
N LEU A 186 13.54 -21.60 -8.94
CA LEU A 186 13.30 -20.31 -9.58
C LEU A 186 14.53 -19.42 -9.44
N GLN A 187 14.90 -18.75 -10.54
CA GLN A 187 15.99 -17.79 -10.58
C GLN A 187 15.44 -16.37 -10.58
N GLU A 188 16.19 -15.44 -10.00
CA GLU A 188 15.86 -14.02 -10.06
C GLU A 188 15.79 -13.54 -11.52
N ASP A 189 14.85 -12.65 -11.80
CA ASP A 189 14.60 -12.05 -13.12
C ASP A 189 14.28 -13.02 -14.27
N VAL A 190 14.15 -14.32 -13.98
CA VAL A 190 13.76 -15.34 -14.95
C VAL A 190 12.39 -15.89 -14.56
N HIS A 191 11.44 -15.78 -15.47
CA HIS A 191 10.16 -16.44 -15.31
C HIS A 191 10.21 -17.87 -15.84
N ARG A 192 9.51 -18.78 -15.15
CA ARG A 192 9.34 -20.18 -15.57
C ARG A 192 7.89 -20.39 -15.99
N ALA A 193 7.67 -20.87 -17.21
CA ALA A 193 6.36 -21.38 -17.58
C ALA A 193 6.08 -22.63 -16.74
N TYR A 194 4.91 -22.65 -16.11
CA TYR A 194 4.44 -23.71 -15.22
C TYR A 194 3.14 -24.25 -15.82
N GLN A 195 3.08 -25.53 -16.13
CA GLN A 195 1.96 -26.13 -16.83
C GLN A 195 1.44 -27.33 -16.07
N LEU A 196 0.14 -27.37 -15.83
CA LEU A 196 -0.58 -28.47 -15.21
C LEU A 196 -1.52 -29.07 -16.25
N SER A 197 -1.47 -30.39 -16.45
CA SER A 197 -2.42 -31.10 -17.32
C SER A 197 -3.12 -32.24 -16.59
N PHE A 198 -4.36 -32.49 -17.00
CA PHE A 198 -5.17 -33.65 -16.58
C PHE A 198 -5.47 -34.52 -17.79
N SER A 199 -5.20 -35.81 -17.66
CA SER A 199 -5.50 -36.84 -18.65
C SER A 199 -6.35 -37.94 -18.02
N MET A 200 -7.40 -38.39 -18.72
CA MET A 200 -8.21 -39.53 -18.29
C MET A 200 -7.39 -40.82 -18.41
N LYS A 201 -7.47 -41.70 -17.41
CA LYS A 201 -6.93 -43.05 -17.52
C LYS A 201 -8.04 -43.98 -17.99
N GLU A 202 -7.88 -44.59 -19.17
CA GLU A 202 -8.74 -45.70 -19.61
C GLU A 202 -8.41 -46.94 -18.76
N SER A 203 -9.01 -47.06 -17.57
CA SER A 203 -8.95 -48.28 -16.77
C SER A 203 -10.33 -48.62 -16.21
N ALA A 204 -10.68 -49.89 -16.32
CA ALA A 204 -12.06 -50.40 -16.28
C ALA A 204 -12.78 -50.36 -14.92
N GLU A 205 -12.21 -49.77 -13.88
CA GLU A 205 -12.75 -49.91 -12.51
C GLU A 205 -12.91 -48.63 -11.68
N SER A 206 -12.59 -47.44 -12.21
CA SER A 206 -12.95 -46.16 -11.57
C SER A 206 -12.56 -44.95 -12.43
N ASP A 207 -13.24 -43.82 -12.19
CA ASP A 207 -13.06 -42.55 -12.89
C ASP A 207 -11.83 -41.77 -12.37
N PHE A 208 -10.64 -42.39 -12.40
CA PHE A 208 -9.40 -41.73 -11.96
C PHE A 208 -8.80 -40.89 -13.10
N GLN A 209 -8.43 -39.66 -12.77
CA GLN A 209 -7.67 -38.77 -13.63
C GLN A 209 -6.22 -38.73 -13.16
N THR A 210 -5.30 -38.76 -14.11
CA THR A 210 -3.87 -38.52 -13.84
C THR A 210 -3.58 -37.05 -14.08
N PHE A 211 -2.83 -36.44 -13.17
CA PHE A 211 -2.34 -35.08 -13.32
C PHE A 211 -0.82 -35.06 -13.47
N ARG A 212 -0.32 -34.09 -14.23
CA ARG A 212 1.13 -33.85 -14.38
C ARG A 212 1.44 -32.36 -14.36
N VAL A 213 2.51 -32.02 -13.66
CA VAL A 213 3.01 -30.66 -13.50
C VAL A 213 4.39 -30.55 -14.11
N PHE A 214 4.52 -29.65 -15.08
CA PHE A 214 5.76 -29.40 -15.80
C PHE A 214 6.22 -27.95 -15.65
N SER A 215 7.52 -27.74 -15.85
CA SER A 215 8.04 -26.42 -16.16
C SER A 215 8.97 -26.42 -17.35
N GLU A 216 9.03 -25.27 -18.03
CA GLU A 216 9.92 -25.05 -19.16
C GLU A 216 11.37 -24.86 -18.69
N LEU A 217 12.29 -25.62 -19.26
CA LEU A 217 13.72 -25.44 -19.10
C LEU A 217 14.16 -24.19 -19.87
N GLN A 218 14.89 -23.30 -19.19
CA GLN A 218 15.27 -21.99 -19.73
C GLN A 218 15.85 -22.06 -21.14
N GLY A 219 15.24 -21.33 -22.08
CA GLY A 219 15.77 -21.18 -23.43
C GLY A 219 15.76 -22.48 -24.25
N SER A 220 14.89 -23.42 -23.92
CA SER A 220 14.71 -24.67 -24.67
C SER A 220 13.24 -25.04 -24.77
N ASP A 221 12.86 -25.76 -25.82
CA ASP A 221 11.51 -26.37 -25.95
C ASP A 221 11.36 -27.65 -25.09
N ARG A 222 12.22 -27.83 -24.08
CA ARG A 222 12.18 -29.00 -23.20
C ARG A 222 11.46 -28.67 -21.89
N TRP A 223 10.72 -29.66 -21.41
CA TRP A 223 9.92 -29.58 -20.20
C TRP A 223 10.44 -30.57 -19.16
N SER A 224 10.46 -30.17 -17.89
CA SER A 224 10.83 -31.00 -16.74
C SER A 224 9.60 -31.34 -15.93
N LEU A 225 9.49 -32.59 -15.46
CA LEU A 225 8.35 -33.08 -14.68
C LEU A 225 8.64 -32.89 -13.17
N HIS A 226 7.76 -32.16 -12.48
CA HIS A 226 7.95 -31.81 -11.07
C HIS A 226 6.99 -32.53 -10.13
N CYS A 227 5.78 -32.83 -10.59
CA CYS A 227 4.77 -33.51 -9.79
C CYS A 227 3.86 -34.33 -10.71
N GLU A 228 3.56 -35.57 -10.32
CA GLU A 228 2.53 -36.38 -10.97
C GLU A 228 1.78 -37.23 -9.95
N GLY A 229 0.57 -37.66 -10.30
CA GLY A 229 -0.31 -38.51 -9.50
C GLY A 229 -1.57 -38.87 -10.24
#